data_AF-A0A940TGC1-F1
#
_entry.id   AF-A0A940TGC1-F1
#
_cell.length_a   1.000
_cell.length_b   1.000
_cell.length_c   1.000
_cell.angle_alpha   90.00
_cell.angle_beta   90.00
_cell.angle_gamma   90.00
#
_symmetry.space_group_name_H-M   'P 1'
#
loop_
_entity.id
_entity.type
_entity.pdbx_description
1 polymer ?
#
loop_
_entity_poly.entity_id
_entity_poly.type
_entity_poly.pdbx_seq_one_letter_code
_entity_poly.pdbx_strand_id
1 'polypeptide(L)'
;MSTKSLHSALQDVPALMDGDMSIDYAREQMPEGSCPEQWLLEHPQVLQDFAREYVKAGSHIICTPTDNADRNHLEAYGLGERTVEINQELTRLTVEACKALDEDVLVAGCVSPLALHAQPFGETPFLDIVNIYAEQAFALKRGGADMLIADHMISLSHCRAAVLGCKQTKLPIMVVLEVEADGETNLGCDLVSALIVCQSLGAEAFGLTCRKGDPKELIHHVEEMAPYGIIPLVVKPDTDLADSRQWARSMTDLWNSGAVILGGGKGVTPDHLAELVKHLESSQKAPKRVPLDTNTIFMASEAEPYFLDEFFEQSEPIYCSFDMADELLAAEDDEYDVITIQIDTMEDAWNFAENAHMLHKPVSFLSDSAEALEMALLMYNGRAFVDARSNLEEEELITIAKGYGAVVR
;
A
#
# COMPACT_ATOMS: atom_id res chain seq x y z
N MET A 1 10.26 8.02 16.67
CA MET A 1 10.51 8.99 15.57
C MET A 1 9.17 9.34 14.93
N SER A 2 8.71 10.61 14.88
CA SER A 2 7.43 10.97 14.19
C SER A 2 7.61 10.86 12.67
N THR A 3 6.59 10.66 11.83
CA THR A 3 6.70 10.62 10.34
C THR A 3 7.60 11.71 9.73
N LYS A 4 7.65 12.91 10.34
CA LYS A 4 8.62 13.98 10.01
C LYS A 4 10.09 13.53 10.00
N SER A 5 10.46 12.49 10.73
CA SER A 5 11.81 11.96 10.82
C SER A 5 12.13 10.91 9.76
N LEU A 6 11.13 10.18 9.22
CA LEU A 6 11.34 9.29 8.08
C LEU A 6 11.72 10.15 6.85
N HIS A 7 10.92 11.17 6.55
CA HIS A 7 11.20 12.09 5.44
C HIS A 7 12.48 12.93 5.62
N SER A 8 12.86 13.29 6.84
CA SER A 8 14.07 14.09 7.07
C SER A 8 15.35 13.24 7.11
N ALA A 9 15.27 11.95 7.49
CA ALA A 9 16.42 11.06 7.54
C ALA A 9 16.80 10.49 6.16
N LEU A 10 15.84 10.39 5.24
CA LEU A 10 15.99 9.81 3.89
C LEU A 10 16.72 10.70 2.86
N GLN A 11 17.41 11.75 3.28
CA GLN A 11 17.91 12.76 2.33
C GLN A 11 19.18 12.34 1.58
N ASP A 12 20.06 11.53 2.19
CA ASP A 12 21.38 11.18 1.62
C ASP A 12 21.67 9.66 1.55
N VAL A 13 20.90 8.84 2.28
CA VAL A 13 21.07 7.38 2.37
C VAL A 13 19.68 6.71 2.42
N PRO A 14 19.47 5.55 1.77
CA PRO A 14 18.19 4.86 1.86
C PRO A 14 17.91 4.36 3.28
N ALA A 15 16.63 4.29 3.65
CA ALA A 15 16.23 3.43 4.76
C ALA A 15 16.25 1.98 4.29
N LEU A 16 16.73 1.10 5.16
CA LEU A 16 16.84 -0.32 4.88
C LEU A 16 15.81 -1.10 5.69
N MET A 17 15.08 -1.99 5.03
CA MET A 17 14.19 -2.94 5.65
C MET A 17 14.88 -4.31 5.80
N ASP A 18 14.24 -5.23 6.50
CA ASP A 18 14.64 -6.63 6.58
C ASP A 18 14.31 -7.43 5.31
N GLY A 19 14.60 -8.74 5.37
CA GLY A 19 14.09 -9.77 4.47
C GLY A 19 12.84 -10.44 5.05
N ASP A 20 12.19 -11.37 4.32
CA ASP A 20 11.01 -12.11 4.80
C ASP A 20 11.35 -13.52 5.37
N MET A 21 12.55 -13.69 5.91
CA MET A 21 13.11 -15.03 6.18
C MET A 21 12.47 -15.73 7.40
N SER A 22 11.81 -15.02 8.32
CA SER A 22 11.25 -15.62 9.53
C SER A 22 10.17 -16.67 9.26
N ILE A 23 9.35 -16.48 8.22
CA ILE A 23 8.25 -17.39 7.91
C ILE A 23 8.76 -18.61 7.16
N ASP A 24 9.70 -18.44 6.23
CA ASP A 24 10.23 -19.57 5.48
C ASP A 24 11.13 -20.48 6.34
N TYR A 25 11.94 -19.91 7.23
CA TYR A 25 12.72 -20.70 8.20
C TYR A 25 11.82 -21.41 9.21
N ALA A 26 10.75 -20.74 9.68
CA ALA A 26 9.73 -21.39 10.47
C ALA A 26 9.08 -22.54 9.68
N ARG A 27 8.62 -22.30 8.44
CA ARG A 27 8.00 -23.32 7.56
C ARG A 27 8.88 -24.54 7.32
N GLU A 28 10.21 -24.38 7.24
CA GLU A 28 11.15 -25.51 7.10
C GLU A 28 11.26 -26.38 8.37
N GLN A 29 11.03 -25.80 9.55
CA GLN A 29 11.12 -26.49 10.84
C GLN A 29 9.76 -26.88 11.43
N MET A 30 8.68 -26.37 10.83
CA MET A 30 7.33 -26.57 11.27
C MET A 30 6.74 -27.90 10.77
N PRO A 31 5.93 -28.58 11.59
CA PRO A 31 5.11 -29.67 11.08
C PRO A 31 4.14 -29.18 10.01
N GLU A 32 3.95 -29.98 8.96
CA GLU A 32 3.01 -29.70 7.87
C GLU A 32 1.60 -29.38 8.41
N GLY A 33 0.98 -28.31 7.89
CA GLY A 33 -0.35 -27.86 8.31
C GLY A 33 -0.40 -27.02 9.59
N SER A 34 0.75 -26.72 10.21
CA SER A 34 0.82 -25.82 11.37
C SER A 34 0.62 -24.35 10.97
N CYS A 35 0.03 -23.54 11.86
CA CYS A 35 -0.07 -22.08 11.71
C CYS A 35 1.27 -21.42 12.06
N PRO A 36 1.94 -20.72 11.11
CA PRO A 36 3.24 -20.05 11.34
C PRO A 36 3.24 -19.13 12.55
N GLU A 37 2.22 -18.32 12.67
CA GLU A 37 2.07 -17.29 13.71
C GLU A 37 2.00 -17.94 15.10
N GLN A 38 1.19 -19.00 15.24
CA GLN A 38 1.08 -19.77 16.48
C GLN A 38 2.40 -20.47 16.82
N TRP A 39 3.08 -21.05 15.83
CA TRP A 39 4.34 -21.74 16.06
C TRP A 39 5.44 -20.78 16.52
N LEU A 40 5.49 -19.56 15.98
CA LEU A 40 6.44 -18.52 16.41
C LEU A 40 6.20 -18.08 17.86
N LEU A 41 4.96 -18.07 18.35
CA LEU A 41 4.66 -17.83 19.77
C LEU A 41 5.19 -18.95 20.68
N GLU A 42 5.17 -20.19 20.20
CA GLU A 42 5.71 -21.35 20.91
C GLU A 42 7.24 -21.41 20.85
N HIS A 43 7.85 -20.74 19.85
CA HIS A 43 9.29 -20.71 19.60
C HIS A 43 9.83 -19.27 19.47
N PRO A 44 9.60 -18.40 20.48
CA PRO A 44 9.85 -16.96 20.36
C PRO A 44 11.32 -16.62 20.10
N GLN A 45 12.26 -17.48 20.50
CA GLN A 45 13.67 -17.30 20.24
C GLN A 45 13.99 -17.21 18.73
N VAL A 46 13.27 -17.94 17.88
CA VAL A 46 13.48 -17.93 16.42
C VAL A 46 13.18 -16.54 15.86
N LEU A 47 12.03 -15.97 16.21
CA LEU A 47 11.64 -14.61 15.86
C LEU A 47 12.64 -13.58 16.39
N GLN A 48 13.01 -13.69 17.66
CA GLN A 48 13.89 -12.71 18.27
C GLN A 48 15.31 -12.73 17.69
N ASP A 49 15.84 -13.91 17.35
CA ASP A 49 17.15 -14.03 16.73
C ASP A 49 17.13 -13.49 15.31
N PHE A 50 16.08 -13.77 14.54
CA PHE A 50 15.84 -13.15 13.23
C PHE A 50 15.89 -11.61 13.33
N ALA A 51 15.06 -11.01 14.18
CA ALA A 51 15.02 -9.55 14.32
C ALA A 51 16.40 -8.99 14.69
N ARG A 52 17.12 -9.65 15.62
CA ARG A 52 18.46 -9.24 16.03
C ARG A 52 19.50 -9.33 14.91
N GLU A 53 19.41 -10.34 14.04
CA GLU A 53 20.34 -10.54 12.94
C GLU A 53 20.18 -9.45 11.87
N TYR A 54 18.95 -9.11 11.51
CA TYR A 54 18.68 -8.04 10.53
C TYR A 54 19.03 -6.65 11.05
N VAL A 55 18.75 -6.37 12.34
CA VAL A 55 19.23 -5.13 12.98
C VAL A 55 20.75 -5.03 12.93
N LYS A 56 21.48 -6.12 13.24
CA LYS A 56 22.96 -6.13 13.14
C LYS A 56 23.47 -6.01 11.70
N ALA A 57 22.70 -6.44 10.71
CA ALA A 57 23.04 -6.31 9.30
C ALA A 57 22.80 -4.90 8.74
N GLY A 58 22.12 -4.02 9.49
CA GLY A 58 21.90 -2.62 9.13
C GLY A 58 20.45 -2.25 8.78
N SER A 59 19.48 -3.11 9.08
CA SER A 59 18.06 -2.77 8.92
C SER A 59 17.65 -1.64 9.87
N HIS A 60 16.98 -0.64 9.32
CA HIS A 60 16.36 0.48 10.04
C HIS A 60 14.89 0.20 10.37
N ILE A 61 14.25 -0.68 9.60
CA ILE A 61 12.85 -1.08 9.75
C ILE A 61 12.82 -2.61 9.77
N ILE A 62 12.15 -3.19 10.76
CA ILE A 62 11.92 -4.63 10.89
C ILE A 62 10.42 -4.91 10.82
N CYS A 63 10.01 -5.83 9.96
CA CYS A 63 8.63 -6.27 9.82
C CYS A 63 8.29 -7.32 10.89
N THR A 64 7.09 -7.23 11.48
CA THR A 64 6.56 -8.29 12.34
C THR A 64 6.15 -9.50 11.50
N PRO A 65 6.30 -10.73 12.00
CA PRO A 65 5.89 -11.95 11.29
C PRO A 65 4.38 -12.17 11.44
N THR A 66 3.59 -11.22 10.94
CA THR A 66 2.14 -11.15 11.14
C THR A 66 1.38 -11.03 9.84
N ASP A 67 2.02 -11.28 8.70
CA ASP A 67 1.44 -11.18 7.35
C ASP A 67 0.06 -11.88 7.29
N ASN A 68 -0.05 -13.15 7.72
CA ASN A 68 -1.29 -13.92 7.71
C ASN A 68 -1.95 -14.05 9.09
N ALA A 69 -1.67 -13.12 10.00
CA ALA A 69 -2.23 -13.11 11.35
C ALA A 69 -3.62 -12.43 11.41
N ASP A 70 -4.29 -12.17 10.30
CA ASP A 70 -5.64 -11.64 10.29
C ASP A 70 -6.69 -12.72 10.59
N ARG A 71 -7.94 -12.29 10.78
CA ARG A 71 -9.06 -13.19 11.09
C ARG A 71 -9.36 -14.18 9.97
N ASN A 72 -9.28 -13.76 8.70
CA ASN A 72 -9.61 -14.60 7.55
C ASN A 72 -8.64 -15.80 7.43
N HIS A 73 -7.33 -15.57 7.61
CA HIS A 73 -6.34 -16.64 7.58
C HIS A 73 -6.34 -17.49 8.86
N LEU A 74 -6.40 -16.87 10.05
CA LEU A 74 -6.36 -17.61 11.32
C LEU A 74 -7.59 -18.50 11.55
N GLU A 75 -8.74 -18.18 10.96
CA GLU A 75 -9.94 -19.00 11.05
C GLU A 75 -9.77 -20.38 10.39
N ALA A 76 -8.96 -20.48 9.33
CA ALA A 76 -8.61 -21.76 8.71
C ALA A 76 -7.88 -22.72 9.67
N TYR A 77 -7.24 -22.18 10.71
CA TYR A 77 -6.56 -22.93 11.78
C TYR A 77 -7.40 -23.02 13.07
N GLY A 78 -8.64 -22.51 13.09
CA GLY A 78 -9.46 -22.42 14.29
C GLY A 78 -8.96 -21.39 15.32
N LEU A 79 -8.16 -20.41 14.87
CA LEU A 79 -7.49 -19.41 15.71
C LEU A 79 -8.05 -17.98 15.52
N GLY A 80 -9.12 -17.78 14.77
CA GLY A 80 -9.69 -16.44 14.50
C GLY A 80 -10.08 -15.64 15.77
N GLU A 81 -10.51 -16.31 16.84
CA GLU A 81 -10.78 -15.63 18.12
C GLU A 81 -9.51 -15.18 18.86
N ARG A 82 -8.33 -15.65 18.42
CA ARG A 82 -7.01 -15.29 18.96
C ARG A 82 -6.26 -14.28 18.08
N THR A 83 -6.87 -13.76 17.01
CA THR A 83 -6.28 -12.74 16.12
C THR A 83 -5.63 -11.59 16.90
N VAL A 84 -6.37 -10.98 17.84
CA VAL A 84 -5.86 -9.86 18.64
C VAL A 84 -4.68 -10.27 19.54
N GLU A 85 -4.75 -11.45 20.17
CA GLU A 85 -3.70 -11.96 21.07
C GLU A 85 -2.41 -12.25 20.30
N ILE A 86 -2.53 -12.96 19.17
CA ILE A 86 -1.39 -13.41 18.36
C ILE A 86 -0.63 -12.20 17.80
N ASN A 87 -1.33 -11.24 17.18
CA ASN A 87 -0.69 -10.04 16.63
C ASN A 87 0.00 -9.21 17.70
N GLN A 88 -0.64 -9.01 18.86
CA GLN A 88 -0.04 -8.24 19.96
C GLN A 88 1.26 -8.88 20.44
N GLU A 89 1.25 -10.19 20.65
CA GLU A 89 2.39 -10.88 21.24
C GLU A 89 3.56 -11.03 20.26
N LEU A 90 3.29 -11.38 18.99
CA LEU A 90 4.34 -11.42 17.96
C LEU A 90 4.97 -10.04 17.75
N THR A 91 4.15 -8.98 17.75
CA THR A 91 4.66 -7.60 17.66
C THR A 91 5.50 -7.25 18.87
N ARG A 92 5.01 -7.52 20.09
CA ARG A 92 5.74 -7.23 21.34
C ARG A 92 7.10 -7.90 21.36
N LEU A 93 7.17 -9.18 20.99
CA LEU A 93 8.42 -9.94 20.93
C LEU A 93 9.41 -9.35 19.90
N THR A 94 8.90 -8.92 18.75
CA THR A 94 9.70 -8.25 17.71
C THR A 94 10.25 -6.92 18.21
N VAL A 95 9.41 -6.08 18.83
CA VAL A 95 9.80 -4.80 19.43
C VAL A 95 10.87 -5.00 20.49
N GLU A 96 10.67 -5.92 21.43
CA GLU A 96 11.65 -6.20 22.48
C GLU A 96 13.00 -6.67 21.92
N ALA A 97 13.00 -7.49 20.87
CA ALA A 97 14.23 -7.94 20.22
C ALA A 97 14.99 -6.80 19.53
N CYS A 98 14.28 -5.92 18.82
CA CYS A 98 14.87 -4.79 18.11
C CYS A 98 15.41 -3.74 19.09
N LYS A 99 14.57 -3.28 20.03
CA LYS A 99 14.92 -2.20 20.97
C LYS A 99 16.03 -2.60 21.95
N ALA A 100 16.20 -3.89 22.22
CA ALA A 100 17.34 -4.39 23.01
C ALA A 100 18.71 -4.19 22.32
N LEU A 101 18.74 -4.01 21.00
CA LEU A 101 19.96 -3.73 20.23
C LEU A 101 20.08 -2.25 19.87
N ASP A 102 18.99 -1.65 19.40
CA ASP A 102 18.95 -0.26 18.96
C ASP A 102 17.53 0.31 19.13
N GLU A 103 17.43 1.40 19.90
CA GLU A 103 16.16 2.08 20.17
C GLU A 103 15.60 2.82 18.94
N ASP A 104 16.47 3.16 17.98
CA ASP A 104 16.11 3.93 16.79
C ASP A 104 15.53 3.06 15.65
N VAL A 105 15.71 1.73 15.70
CA VAL A 105 15.09 0.80 14.73
C VAL A 105 13.59 0.84 14.85
N LEU A 106 12.89 1.02 13.73
CA LEU A 106 11.42 1.02 13.68
C LEU A 106 10.89 -0.41 13.51
N VAL A 107 9.77 -0.72 14.17
CA VAL A 107 9.04 -1.96 13.93
C VAL A 107 7.77 -1.68 13.13
N ALA A 108 7.66 -2.31 11.96
CA ALA A 108 6.51 -2.25 11.08
C ALA A 108 5.59 -3.45 11.31
N GLY A 109 4.36 -3.19 11.77
CA GLY A 109 3.32 -4.20 11.84
C GLY A 109 2.89 -4.62 10.43
N CYS A 110 3.13 -5.87 10.06
CA CYS A 110 2.84 -6.38 8.71
C CYS A 110 1.42 -6.93 8.59
N VAL A 111 0.73 -6.56 7.51
CA VAL A 111 -0.54 -7.14 7.04
C VAL A 111 -0.38 -7.51 5.56
N SER A 112 -1.02 -8.59 5.10
CA SER A 112 -0.93 -9.09 3.72
C SER A 112 -2.32 -9.11 3.03
N PRO A 113 -2.42 -9.43 1.71
CA PRO A 113 -3.70 -9.60 1.06
C PRO A 113 -4.55 -10.64 1.75
N LEU A 114 -5.84 -10.36 1.91
CA LEU A 114 -6.80 -11.35 2.37
C LEU A 114 -7.16 -12.33 1.24
N ALA A 115 -7.63 -13.52 1.58
CA ALA A 115 -8.24 -14.44 0.61
C ALA A 115 -9.70 -14.06 0.30
N LEU A 116 -10.00 -12.76 0.25
CA LEU A 116 -11.33 -12.18 0.06
C LEU A 116 -11.28 -11.17 -1.09
N HIS A 117 -12.34 -11.12 -1.90
CA HIS A 117 -12.47 -10.14 -2.96
C HIS A 117 -13.64 -9.20 -2.67
N ALA A 118 -13.37 -7.90 -2.80
CA ALA A 118 -14.38 -6.86 -2.59
C ALA A 118 -15.42 -6.87 -3.72
N GLN A 119 -16.68 -6.63 -3.38
CA GLN A 119 -17.70 -6.21 -4.35
C GLN A 119 -17.24 -4.94 -5.11
N PRO A 120 -17.60 -4.73 -6.39
CA PRO A 120 -18.44 -5.56 -7.27
C PRO A 120 -17.89 -6.94 -7.63
N PHE A 121 -16.56 -7.05 -7.72
CA PHE A 121 -15.90 -8.15 -8.41
C PHE A 121 -15.74 -9.42 -7.56
N GLY A 122 -16.06 -9.33 -6.27
CA GLY A 122 -16.14 -10.43 -5.33
C GLY A 122 -17.43 -10.42 -4.50
N GLU A 123 -17.48 -11.25 -3.47
CA GLU A 123 -18.68 -11.46 -2.66
C GLU A 123 -18.66 -10.72 -1.31
N THR A 124 -17.52 -10.10 -0.96
CA THR A 124 -17.33 -9.47 0.35
C THR A 124 -17.56 -7.96 0.25
N PRO A 125 -18.40 -7.36 1.11
CA PRO A 125 -18.50 -5.91 1.19
C PRO A 125 -17.12 -5.28 1.45
N PHE A 126 -16.78 -4.21 0.72
CA PHE A 126 -15.48 -3.55 0.85
C PHE A 126 -15.19 -3.12 2.30
N LEU A 127 -16.20 -2.66 3.04
CA LEU A 127 -16.07 -2.31 4.46
C LEU A 127 -15.71 -3.49 5.36
N ASP A 128 -16.11 -4.71 5.04
CA ASP A 128 -15.75 -5.88 5.84
C ASP A 128 -14.25 -6.18 5.71
N ILE A 129 -13.69 -6.02 4.51
CA ILE A 129 -12.24 -6.12 4.27
C ILE A 129 -11.49 -5.01 5.04
N VAL A 130 -11.98 -3.76 4.98
CA VAL A 130 -11.44 -2.63 5.76
C VAL A 130 -11.45 -2.95 7.26
N ASN A 131 -12.53 -3.56 7.77
CA ASN A 131 -12.67 -3.91 9.18
C ASN A 131 -11.71 -5.02 9.62
N ILE A 132 -11.43 -6.01 8.77
CA ILE A 132 -10.44 -7.05 9.05
C ILE A 132 -9.04 -6.43 9.19
N TYR A 133 -8.65 -5.57 8.26
CA TYR A 133 -7.38 -4.84 8.38
C TYR A 133 -7.33 -3.94 9.62
N ALA A 134 -8.43 -3.26 9.95
CA ALA A 134 -8.50 -2.42 11.14
C ALA A 134 -8.33 -3.23 12.44
N GLU A 135 -8.99 -4.39 12.57
CA GLU A 135 -8.85 -5.29 13.73
C GLU A 135 -7.38 -5.67 13.96
N GLN A 136 -6.72 -6.13 12.89
CA GLN A 136 -5.32 -6.52 12.94
C GLN A 136 -4.42 -5.32 13.26
N ALA A 137 -4.59 -4.20 12.57
CA ALA A 137 -3.80 -2.99 12.77
C ALA A 137 -3.87 -2.46 14.20
N PHE A 138 -5.06 -2.48 14.84
CA PHE A 138 -5.18 -2.09 16.25
C PHE A 138 -4.47 -3.07 17.18
N ALA A 139 -4.43 -4.36 16.87
CA ALA A 139 -3.67 -5.35 17.63
C ALA A 139 -2.16 -5.12 17.49
N LEU A 140 -1.66 -4.90 16.28
CA LEU A 140 -0.25 -4.55 16.00
C LEU A 140 0.17 -3.28 16.77
N LYS A 141 -0.65 -2.22 16.72
CA LYS A 141 -0.41 -1.00 17.50
C LYS A 141 -0.31 -1.27 19.00
N ARG A 142 -1.19 -2.11 19.56
CA ARG A 142 -1.16 -2.47 20.99
C ARG A 142 0.08 -3.28 21.37
N GLY A 143 0.61 -4.06 20.43
CA GLY A 143 1.90 -4.76 20.57
C GLY A 143 3.12 -3.85 20.51
N GLY A 144 2.95 -2.58 20.12
CA GLY A 144 4.01 -1.57 20.15
C GLY A 144 4.63 -1.24 18.78
N ALA A 145 3.98 -1.61 17.67
CA ALA A 145 4.46 -1.23 16.33
C ALA A 145 4.60 0.31 16.19
N ASP A 146 5.70 0.74 15.56
CA ASP A 146 5.99 2.15 15.27
C ASP A 146 5.26 2.62 14.00
N MET A 147 5.05 1.69 13.06
CA MET A 147 4.39 1.91 11.78
C MET A 147 3.69 0.63 11.30
N LEU A 148 2.98 0.71 10.19
CA LEU A 148 2.31 -0.42 9.55
C LEU A 148 2.82 -0.58 8.12
N ILE A 149 2.79 -1.81 7.62
CA ILE A 149 3.06 -2.13 6.22
C ILE A 149 2.00 -3.08 5.71
N ALA A 150 1.38 -2.70 4.59
CA ALA A 150 0.56 -3.53 3.75
C ALA A 150 1.49 -4.15 2.69
N ASP A 151 2.02 -5.34 2.98
CA ASP A 151 3.04 -6.00 2.15
C ASP A 151 2.39 -6.98 1.16
N HIS A 152 3.05 -7.21 0.02
CA HIS A 152 2.60 -8.13 -1.03
C HIS A 152 1.15 -7.91 -1.51
N MET A 153 0.66 -6.67 -1.51
CA MET A 153 -0.70 -6.37 -1.97
C MET A 153 -0.89 -6.77 -3.43
N ILE A 154 -1.97 -7.47 -3.77
CA ILE A 154 -2.18 -8.03 -5.13
C ILE A 154 -3.12 -7.19 -6.00
N SER A 155 -3.76 -6.18 -5.43
CA SER A 155 -4.71 -5.33 -6.14
C SER A 155 -4.85 -3.97 -5.50
N LEU A 156 -5.33 -3.00 -6.28
CA LEU A 156 -5.62 -1.67 -5.78
C LEU A 156 -6.72 -1.71 -4.71
N SER A 157 -7.74 -2.55 -4.88
CA SER A 157 -8.80 -2.72 -3.88
C SER A 157 -8.24 -3.17 -2.52
N HIS A 158 -7.30 -4.13 -2.50
CA HIS A 158 -6.62 -4.53 -1.26
C HIS A 158 -5.78 -3.40 -0.68
N CYS A 159 -5.03 -2.68 -1.52
CA CYS A 159 -4.23 -1.53 -1.08
C CYS A 159 -5.12 -0.47 -0.40
N ARG A 160 -6.23 -0.10 -1.05
CA ARG A 160 -7.19 0.89 -0.53
C ARG A 160 -7.78 0.43 0.80
N ALA A 161 -8.24 -0.83 0.87
CA ALA A 161 -8.83 -1.38 2.09
C ALA A 161 -7.83 -1.40 3.25
N ALA A 162 -6.58 -1.79 2.99
CA ALA A 162 -5.52 -1.80 3.98
C ALA A 162 -5.19 -0.39 4.49
N VAL A 163 -5.05 0.60 3.59
CA VAL A 163 -4.82 2.01 3.98
C VAL A 163 -5.97 2.54 4.84
N LEU A 164 -7.22 2.35 4.40
CA LEU A 164 -8.40 2.82 5.12
C LEU A 164 -8.53 2.17 6.51
N GLY A 165 -8.28 0.86 6.62
CA GLY A 165 -8.33 0.14 7.90
C GLY A 165 -7.21 0.57 8.85
N CYS A 166 -5.98 0.58 8.34
CA CYS A 166 -4.78 0.88 9.14
C CYS A 166 -4.71 2.34 9.59
N LYS A 167 -5.16 3.29 8.76
CA LYS A 167 -5.14 4.73 9.07
C LYS A 167 -5.97 5.09 10.31
N GLN A 168 -6.97 4.27 10.66
CA GLN A 168 -7.76 4.44 11.89
C GLN A 168 -6.89 4.36 13.16
N THR A 169 -5.77 3.63 13.09
CA THR A 169 -4.82 3.53 14.20
C THR A 169 -3.98 4.79 14.39
N LYS A 170 -3.92 5.69 13.40
CA LYS A 170 -3.04 6.86 13.33
C LYS A 170 -1.54 6.54 13.27
N LEU A 171 -1.17 5.27 13.10
CA LEU A 171 0.20 4.92 12.72
C LEU A 171 0.39 5.20 11.22
N PRO A 172 1.60 5.59 10.79
CA PRO A 172 1.91 5.67 9.36
C PRO A 172 1.82 4.29 8.72
N ILE A 173 1.33 4.24 7.48
CA ILE A 173 1.25 3.01 6.69
C ILE A 173 2.06 3.14 5.40
N MET A 174 2.86 2.11 5.14
CA MET A 174 3.50 1.85 3.86
C MET A 174 2.67 0.81 3.08
N VAL A 175 2.61 0.94 1.76
CA VAL A 175 2.00 -0.05 0.87
C VAL A 175 3.05 -0.59 -0.09
N VAL A 176 3.13 -1.91 -0.23
CA VAL A 176 3.98 -2.59 -1.20
C VAL A 176 3.09 -3.47 -2.07
N LEU A 177 3.02 -3.13 -3.35
CA LEU A 177 2.25 -3.84 -4.36
C LEU A 177 3.12 -4.93 -5.01
N GLU A 178 2.57 -6.13 -5.14
CA GLU A 178 3.19 -7.23 -5.86
C GLU A 178 2.98 -7.07 -7.36
N VAL A 179 4.08 -7.20 -8.11
CA VAL A 179 4.12 -7.18 -9.57
C VAL A 179 4.85 -8.41 -10.10
N GLU A 180 4.50 -8.79 -11.32
CA GLU A 180 5.26 -9.76 -12.09
C GLU A 180 6.64 -9.21 -12.49
N ALA A 181 7.50 -10.07 -13.01
CA ALA A 181 8.88 -9.70 -13.38
C ALA A 181 8.96 -8.62 -14.48
N ASP A 182 7.94 -8.51 -15.32
CA ASP A 182 7.77 -7.46 -16.32
C ASP A 182 7.00 -6.22 -15.80
N GLY A 183 6.66 -6.22 -14.52
CA GLY A 183 5.97 -5.14 -13.80
C GLY A 183 4.47 -5.12 -13.94
N GLU A 184 3.87 -6.07 -14.65
CA GLU A 184 2.41 -6.17 -14.70
C GLU A 184 1.87 -6.48 -13.30
N THR A 185 0.80 -5.80 -12.90
CA THR A 185 0.12 -6.10 -11.64
C THR A 185 -0.77 -7.33 -11.79
N ASN A 186 -0.90 -8.11 -10.71
CA ASN A 186 -1.62 -9.39 -10.74
C ASN A 186 -3.07 -9.30 -11.25
N LEU A 187 -3.74 -8.16 -11.07
CA LEU A 187 -5.13 -7.92 -11.50
C LEU A 187 -5.28 -6.75 -12.48
N GLY A 188 -4.21 -6.33 -13.18
CA GLY A 188 -4.29 -5.37 -14.29
C GLY A 188 -4.51 -3.90 -13.90
N CYS A 189 -4.22 -3.53 -12.65
CA CYS A 189 -4.14 -2.13 -12.22
C CYS A 189 -2.88 -1.46 -12.77
N ASP A 190 -2.99 -0.19 -13.17
CA ASP A 190 -1.85 0.64 -13.54
C ASP A 190 -1.01 1.05 -12.31
N LEU A 191 0.32 0.99 -12.44
CA LEU A 191 1.24 1.24 -11.32
C LEU A 191 1.20 2.70 -10.85
N VAL A 192 1.11 3.64 -11.78
CA VAL A 192 1.04 5.07 -11.47
C VAL A 192 -0.31 5.40 -10.83
N SER A 193 -1.39 4.79 -11.32
CA SER A 193 -2.71 4.85 -10.67
C SER A 193 -2.66 4.35 -9.23
N ALA A 194 -2.09 3.17 -8.99
CA ALA A 194 -1.99 2.61 -7.65
C ALA A 194 -1.23 3.54 -6.68
N LEU A 195 -0.11 4.12 -7.14
CA LEU A 195 0.65 5.13 -6.41
C LEU A 195 -0.21 6.36 -6.09
N ILE A 196 -0.86 6.96 -7.09
CA ILE A 196 -1.68 8.17 -6.94
C ILE A 196 -2.81 7.94 -5.94
N VAL A 197 -3.49 6.80 -6.02
CA VAL A 197 -4.60 6.46 -5.13
C VAL A 197 -4.10 6.23 -3.71
N CYS A 198 -3.06 5.41 -3.51
CA CYS A 198 -2.55 5.10 -2.18
C CYS A 198 -1.99 6.34 -1.46
N GLN A 199 -1.20 7.18 -2.15
CA GLN A 199 -0.66 8.40 -1.56
C GLN A 199 -1.77 9.39 -1.20
N SER A 200 -2.83 9.46 -2.01
CA SER A 200 -3.97 10.36 -1.75
C SER A 200 -4.82 9.89 -0.58
N LEU A 201 -4.95 8.57 -0.39
CA LEU A 201 -5.59 7.97 0.78
C LEU A 201 -4.78 8.16 2.07
N GLY A 202 -3.50 8.53 1.96
CA GLY A 202 -2.62 8.84 3.09
C GLY A 202 -1.64 7.74 3.44
N ALA A 203 -1.25 6.89 2.47
CA ALA A 203 -0.02 6.12 2.61
C ALA A 203 1.19 7.06 2.71
N GLU A 204 2.14 6.73 3.57
CA GLU A 204 3.36 7.52 3.81
C GLU A 204 4.55 7.01 2.98
N ALA A 205 4.41 5.85 2.36
CA ALA A 205 5.33 5.29 1.38
C ALA A 205 4.59 4.28 0.47
N PHE A 206 5.02 4.17 -0.78
CA PHE A 206 4.44 3.22 -1.74
C PHE A 206 5.56 2.54 -2.53
N GLY A 207 5.40 1.26 -2.86
CA GLY A 207 6.46 0.56 -3.55
C GLY A 207 6.06 -0.77 -4.15
N LEU A 208 7.07 -1.48 -4.65
CA LEU A 208 6.90 -2.72 -5.39
C LEU A 208 7.69 -3.87 -4.76
N THR A 209 7.13 -5.06 -4.91
CA THR A 209 7.82 -6.34 -4.70
C THR A 209 7.59 -7.24 -5.91
N CYS A 210 8.57 -8.07 -6.25
CA CYS A 210 8.42 -9.15 -7.22
C CYS A 210 8.82 -10.47 -6.57
N ARG A 211 8.13 -11.56 -6.93
CA ARG A 211 8.36 -12.90 -6.36
C ARG A 211 9.61 -13.60 -6.88
N LYS A 212 10.07 -13.20 -8.06
CA LYS A 212 11.14 -13.86 -8.83
C LYS A 212 11.85 -12.83 -9.69
N GLY A 213 13.03 -13.21 -10.16
CA GLY A 213 13.82 -12.39 -11.07
C GLY A 213 14.89 -11.59 -10.35
N ASP A 214 15.63 -10.82 -11.14
CA ASP A 214 16.67 -9.93 -10.64
C ASP A 214 16.02 -8.59 -10.27
N PRO A 215 16.24 -8.04 -9.05
CA PRO A 215 15.64 -6.77 -8.62
C PRO A 215 15.74 -5.62 -9.62
N LYS A 216 16.77 -5.62 -10.48
CA LYS A 216 16.95 -4.60 -11.53
C LYS A 216 15.78 -4.53 -12.52
N GLU A 217 14.96 -5.58 -12.63
CA GLU A 217 13.78 -5.60 -13.50
C GLU A 217 12.76 -4.53 -13.04
N LEU A 218 12.75 -4.18 -11.76
CA LEU A 218 11.92 -3.12 -11.20
C LEU A 218 12.39 -1.69 -11.51
N ILE A 219 13.59 -1.50 -12.10
CA ILE A 219 14.16 -0.17 -12.35
C ILE A 219 13.23 0.69 -13.20
N HIS A 220 12.70 0.14 -14.29
CA HIS A 220 11.86 0.91 -15.21
C HIS A 220 10.58 1.41 -14.51
N HIS A 221 9.96 0.55 -13.70
CA HIS A 221 8.74 0.87 -12.95
C HIS A 221 8.98 1.91 -11.85
N VAL A 222 10.14 1.85 -11.18
CA VAL A 222 10.55 2.90 -10.24
C VAL A 222 10.73 4.24 -10.97
N GLU A 223 11.38 4.24 -12.14
CA GLU A 223 11.56 5.46 -12.93
C GLU A 223 10.24 6.01 -13.49
N GLU A 224 9.29 5.15 -13.80
CA GLU A 224 7.93 5.49 -14.25
C GLU A 224 7.11 6.16 -13.14
N MET A 225 7.19 5.63 -11.91
CA MET A 225 6.46 6.16 -10.75
C MET A 225 7.10 7.43 -10.15
N ALA A 226 8.43 7.57 -10.22
CA ALA A 226 9.16 8.63 -9.54
C ALA A 226 8.67 10.08 -9.80
N PRO A 227 8.21 10.46 -11.01
CA PRO A 227 7.68 11.80 -11.26
C PRO A 227 6.37 12.12 -10.53
N TYR A 228 5.60 11.10 -10.15
CA TYR A 228 4.24 11.24 -9.60
C TYR A 228 4.16 10.99 -8.09
N GLY A 229 5.21 10.37 -7.52
CA GLY A 229 5.31 10.07 -6.11
C GLY A 229 5.61 11.30 -5.25
N ILE A 230 4.63 11.76 -4.49
CA ILE A 230 4.83 12.80 -3.46
C ILE A 230 5.31 12.20 -2.12
N ILE A 231 5.33 10.86 -2.05
CA ILE A 231 5.77 10.05 -0.90
C ILE A 231 6.97 9.17 -1.31
N PRO A 232 7.82 8.74 -0.35
CA PRO A 232 8.90 7.80 -0.55
C PRO A 232 8.52 6.55 -1.36
N LEU A 233 9.36 6.20 -2.34
CA LEU A 233 9.27 4.95 -3.08
C LEU A 233 10.01 3.80 -2.38
N VAL A 234 9.40 2.62 -2.35
CA VAL A 234 9.90 1.41 -1.69
C VAL A 234 10.16 0.30 -2.70
N VAL A 235 11.22 -0.48 -2.51
CA VAL A 235 11.44 -1.71 -3.29
C VAL A 235 11.85 -2.84 -2.33
N LYS A 236 11.07 -3.92 -2.31
CA LYS A 236 11.25 -5.07 -1.39
C LYS A 236 11.10 -6.42 -2.11
N PRO A 237 11.96 -6.75 -3.10
CA PRO A 237 11.80 -7.93 -3.94
C PRO A 237 12.24 -9.20 -3.22
N ASP A 238 11.59 -10.32 -3.56
CA ASP A 238 12.12 -11.65 -3.28
C ASP A 238 13.40 -11.87 -4.12
N THR A 239 14.20 -12.86 -3.75
CA THR A 239 15.37 -13.24 -4.54
C THR A 239 15.66 -14.73 -4.50
N ASP A 240 16.03 -15.27 -5.65
CA ASP A 240 16.66 -16.58 -5.82
C ASP A 240 18.18 -16.46 -6.06
N LEU A 241 18.71 -15.23 -6.05
CA LEU A 241 20.12 -14.96 -6.29
C LEU A 241 20.94 -15.36 -5.07
N ALA A 242 21.71 -16.44 -5.21
CA ALA A 242 22.67 -16.86 -4.17
C ALA A 242 23.84 -15.88 -4.01
N ASP A 243 24.11 -15.02 -5.01
CA ASP A 243 25.19 -14.02 -4.95
C ASP A 243 24.69 -12.70 -4.37
N SER A 244 24.91 -12.52 -3.06
CA SER A 244 24.59 -11.29 -2.34
C SER A 244 25.21 -10.01 -2.92
N ARG A 245 26.35 -10.10 -3.63
CA ARG A 245 26.96 -8.93 -4.29
C ARG A 245 26.21 -8.52 -5.54
N GLN A 246 25.69 -9.49 -6.28
CA GLN A 246 24.86 -9.20 -7.44
C GLN A 246 23.57 -8.51 -6.98
N TRP A 247 22.89 -9.08 -5.98
CA TRP A 247 21.68 -8.51 -5.41
C TRP A 247 21.92 -7.07 -4.89
N ALA A 248 23.00 -6.85 -4.13
CA ALA A 248 23.36 -5.53 -3.62
C ALA A 248 23.58 -4.47 -4.73
N ARG A 249 24.15 -4.87 -5.87
CA ARG A 249 24.31 -3.97 -7.04
C ARG A 249 22.96 -3.59 -7.62
N SER A 250 22.09 -4.57 -7.86
CA SER A 250 20.74 -4.32 -8.39
C SER A 250 19.92 -3.40 -7.48
N MET A 251 19.96 -3.62 -6.16
CA MET A 251 19.32 -2.74 -5.18
C MET A 251 19.92 -1.32 -5.15
N THR A 252 21.24 -1.19 -5.36
CA THR A 252 21.88 0.13 -5.50
C THR A 252 21.43 0.85 -6.77
N ASP A 253 21.19 0.13 -7.86
CA ASP A 253 20.67 0.71 -9.11
C ASP A 253 19.21 1.17 -8.93
N LEU A 254 18.40 0.46 -8.15
CA LEU A 254 17.05 0.90 -7.77
C LEU A 254 17.06 2.19 -6.93
N TRP A 255 17.99 2.30 -5.98
CA TRP A 255 18.23 3.56 -5.25
C TRP A 255 18.59 4.71 -6.20
N ASN A 256 19.47 4.45 -7.16
CA ASN A 256 19.85 5.45 -8.16
C ASN A 256 18.67 5.85 -9.08
N SER A 257 17.64 5.01 -9.17
CA SER A 257 16.47 5.22 -10.03
C SER A 257 15.35 6.01 -9.36
N GLY A 258 15.32 6.07 -8.02
CA GLY A 258 14.37 6.89 -7.26
C GLY A 258 13.79 6.21 -6.02
N ALA A 259 13.99 4.90 -5.83
CA ALA A 259 13.61 4.22 -4.60
C ALA A 259 14.42 4.76 -3.43
N VAL A 260 13.79 5.01 -2.28
CA VAL A 260 14.48 5.54 -1.09
C VAL A 260 14.35 4.65 0.15
N ILE A 261 13.50 3.62 0.07
CA ILE A 261 13.42 2.55 1.06
C ILE A 261 13.69 1.24 0.33
N LEU A 262 14.68 0.49 0.80
CA LEU A 262 15.13 -0.76 0.16
C LEU A 262 15.01 -1.91 1.16
N GLY A 263 14.42 -3.01 0.76
CA GLY A 263 14.28 -4.21 1.58
C GLY A 263 14.43 -5.48 0.77
N GLY A 264 14.12 -6.59 1.40
CA GLY A 264 14.00 -7.88 0.74
C GLY A 264 12.74 -8.61 1.14
N GLY A 265 12.27 -9.48 0.26
CA GLY A 265 11.30 -10.50 0.60
C GLY A 265 11.97 -11.85 0.86
N LYS A 266 11.38 -12.91 0.32
CA LYS A 266 11.87 -14.28 0.40
C LYS A 266 13.28 -14.41 -0.16
N GLY A 267 14.13 -15.17 0.52
CA GLY A 267 15.51 -15.46 0.09
C GLY A 267 16.55 -14.38 0.41
N VAL A 268 16.14 -13.18 0.80
CA VAL A 268 17.07 -12.12 1.23
C VAL A 268 17.51 -12.37 2.66
N THR A 269 18.81 -12.61 2.87
CA THR A 269 19.42 -12.93 4.17
C THR A 269 20.17 -11.72 4.77
N PRO A 270 20.62 -11.79 6.05
CA PRO A 270 21.49 -10.76 6.63
C PRO A 270 22.77 -10.48 5.80
N ASP A 271 23.32 -11.48 5.12
CA ASP A 271 24.49 -11.30 4.25
C ASP A 271 24.18 -10.42 3.03
N HIS A 272 22.96 -10.51 2.48
CA HIS A 272 22.50 -9.66 1.39
C HIS A 272 22.43 -8.20 1.81
N LEU A 273 21.86 -7.93 2.97
CA LEU A 273 21.80 -6.57 3.52
C LEU A 273 23.18 -6.03 3.89
N ALA A 274 24.03 -6.83 4.52
CA ALA A 274 25.39 -6.42 4.86
C ALA A 274 26.20 -6.06 3.61
N GLU A 275 25.97 -6.75 2.49
CA GLU A 275 26.60 -6.42 1.21
C GLU A 275 25.99 -5.17 0.56
N LEU A 276 24.67 -4.97 0.67
CA LEU A 276 24.00 -3.73 0.25
C LEU A 276 24.52 -2.50 0.99
N VAL A 277 24.68 -2.58 2.31
CA VAL A 277 25.27 -1.49 3.12
C VAL A 277 26.65 -1.10 2.59
N LYS A 278 27.55 -2.06 2.38
CA LYS A 278 28.90 -1.79 1.83
C LYS A 278 28.83 -1.15 0.44
N HIS A 279 27.92 -1.64 -0.40
CA HIS A 279 27.73 -1.12 -1.75
C HIS A 279 27.25 0.33 -1.74
N LEU A 280 26.27 0.67 -0.91
CA LEU A 280 25.73 2.02 -0.75
C LEU A 280 26.79 3.00 -0.21
N GLU A 281 27.53 2.61 0.83
CA GLU A 281 28.64 3.42 1.37
C GLU A 281 29.72 3.72 0.31
N SER A 282 29.96 2.77 -0.59
CA SER A 282 30.95 2.93 -1.67
C SER A 282 30.46 3.76 -2.86
N SER A 283 29.14 3.85 -3.08
CA SER A 283 28.57 4.39 -4.33
C SER A 283 28.72 5.91 -4.46
N GLN A 284 28.81 6.64 -3.33
CA GLN A 284 28.85 8.12 -3.24
C GLN A 284 27.72 8.85 -4.01
N LYS A 285 26.66 8.14 -4.44
CA LYS A 285 25.56 8.69 -5.23
C LYS A 285 24.31 8.90 -4.37
N ALA A 286 23.76 10.11 -4.47
CA ALA A 286 22.45 10.47 -3.95
C ALA A 286 21.34 9.94 -4.89
N PRO A 287 20.11 9.73 -4.41
CA PRO A 287 19.04 9.19 -5.23
C PRO A 287 18.65 10.21 -6.30
N LYS A 288 18.18 9.74 -7.46
CA LYS A 288 17.62 10.61 -8.50
C LYS A 288 16.37 11.27 -7.96
N ARG A 289 16.44 12.59 -7.73
CA ARG A 289 15.28 13.39 -7.34
C ARG A 289 14.60 13.92 -8.59
N VAL A 290 13.39 13.43 -8.87
CA VAL A 290 12.53 14.01 -9.89
C VAL A 290 11.78 15.18 -9.23
N PRO A 291 11.91 16.42 -9.73
CA PRO A 291 11.11 17.53 -9.22
C PRO A 291 9.63 17.22 -9.40
N LEU A 292 8.87 17.37 -8.32
CA LEU A 292 7.42 17.24 -8.35
C LEU A 292 6.82 18.38 -9.18
N ASP A 293 5.94 18.02 -10.10
CA ASP A 293 5.09 18.99 -10.78
C ASP A 293 3.97 19.42 -9.84
N THR A 294 3.98 20.69 -9.43
CA THR A 294 2.99 21.26 -8.53
C THR A 294 1.79 21.86 -9.25
N ASN A 295 1.81 21.92 -10.58
CA ASN A 295 0.76 22.54 -11.39
C ASN A 295 -0.21 21.50 -11.97
N THR A 296 0.14 20.22 -11.93
CA THR A 296 -0.68 19.13 -12.43
C THR A 296 -1.50 18.51 -11.30
N ILE A 297 -2.79 18.32 -11.55
CA ILE A 297 -3.70 17.57 -10.70
C ILE A 297 -3.66 16.10 -11.15
N PHE A 298 -3.14 15.24 -10.28
CA PHE A 298 -3.10 13.80 -10.52
C PHE A 298 -4.44 13.17 -10.15
N MET A 299 -5.15 12.62 -11.11
CA MET A 299 -6.34 11.79 -10.91
C MET A 299 -6.03 10.37 -11.39
N ALA A 300 -6.86 9.40 -11.02
CA ALA A 300 -6.65 8.02 -11.43
C ALA A 300 -7.94 7.20 -11.35
N SER A 301 -8.15 6.34 -12.33
CA SER A 301 -8.97 5.13 -12.16
C SER A 301 -8.06 3.95 -11.80
N GLU A 302 -8.62 2.76 -11.61
CA GLU A 302 -7.80 1.55 -11.43
C GLU A 302 -6.91 1.26 -12.66
N ALA A 303 -7.42 1.56 -13.86
CA ALA A 303 -6.78 1.20 -15.12
C ALA A 303 -5.82 2.28 -15.64
N GLU A 304 -6.07 3.56 -15.35
CA GLU A 304 -5.35 4.66 -16.02
C GLU A 304 -5.17 5.90 -15.11
N PRO A 305 -3.98 6.53 -15.13
CA PRO A 305 -3.73 7.80 -14.47
C PRO A 305 -4.10 8.97 -15.39
N TYR A 306 -4.57 10.06 -14.81
CA TYR A 306 -4.93 11.28 -15.53
C TYR A 306 -4.19 12.50 -14.99
N PHE A 307 -3.77 13.37 -15.90
CA PHE A 307 -2.94 14.53 -15.61
C PHE A 307 -3.64 15.79 -16.11
N LEU A 308 -4.29 16.52 -15.20
CA LEU A 308 -5.10 17.68 -15.54
C LEU A 308 -4.39 18.96 -15.10
N ASP A 309 -4.57 20.05 -15.85
CA ASP A 309 -4.27 21.39 -15.36
C ASP A 309 -5.48 21.99 -14.62
N GLU A 310 -5.45 23.30 -14.32
CA GLU A 310 -6.54 23.98 -13.63
C GLU A 310 -7.71 24.42 -14.54
N PHE A 311 -7.61 24.21 -15.86
CA PHE A 311 -8.55 24.70 -16.87
C PHE A 311 -9.41 23.60 -17.52
N PHE A 312 -9.56 22.45 -16.86
CA PHE A 312 -10.37 21.34 -17.36
C PHE A 312 -11.87 21.66 -17.42
N GLU A 313 -12.57 21.05 -18.38
CA GLU A 313 -14.03 21.17 -18.52
C GLU A 313 -14.75 19.93 -17.95
N GLN A 314 -15.79 20.16 -17.14
CA GLN A 314 -16.64 19.12 -16.57
C GLN A 314 -17.92 18.93 -17.39
N SER A 315 -18.34 17.69 -17.57
CA SER A 315 -19.61 17.37 -18.24
C SER A 315 -20.82 17.87 -17.44
N GLU A 316 -21.96 17.93 -18.11
CA GLU A 316 -23.25 17.95 -17.42
C GLU A 316 -23.42 16.69 -16.55
N PRO A 317 -24.13 16.76 -15.41
CA PRO A 317 -24.29 15.62 -14.52
C PRO A 317 -25.04 14.44 -15.17
N ILE A 318 -24.43 13.26 -15.09
CA ILE A 318 -25.06 11.98 -15.45
C ILE A 318 -25.69 11.39 -14.18
N TYR A 319 -26.98 11.09 -14.27
CA TYR A 319 -27.73 10.47 -13.18
C TYR A 319 -27.53 8.97 -13.19
N CYS A 320 -27.32 8.37 -12.01
CA CYS A 320 -27.13 6.94 -11.89
C CYS A 320 -28.40 6.15 -12.20
N SER A 321 -28.20 5.02 -12.88
CA SER A 321 -29.19 3.98 -13.14
C SER A 321 -28.52 2.63 -12.93
N PHE A 322 -29.29 1.56 -12.81
CA PHE A 322 -28.74 0.21 -12.64
C PHE A 322 -27.77 -0.19 -13.77
N ASP A 323 -28.13 0.18 -14.99
CA ASP A 323 -27.30 0.06 -16.19
C ASP A 323 -27.03 1.48 -16.70
N MET A 324 -25.75 1.87 -16.75
CA MET A 324 -25.29 3.18 -17.20
C MET A 324 -24.45 3.09 -18.48
N ALA A 325 -24.42 1.92 -19.14
CA ALA A 325 -23.47 1.67 -20.22
C ALA A 325 -23.59 2.67 -21.37
N ASP A 326 -24.81 2.96 -21.81
CA ASP A 326 -25.05 3.89 -22.92
C ASP A 326 -24.68 5.34 -22.53
N GLU A 327 -25.02 5.77 -21.32
CA GLU A 327 -24.69 7.11 -20.82
C GLU A 327 -23.19 7.32 -20.65
N LEU A 328 -22.47 6.34 -20.08
CA LEU A 328 -21.03 6.43 -19.87
C LEU A 328 -20.26 6.36 -21.20
N LEU A 329 -20.68 5.49 -22.13
CA LEU A 329 -20.08 5.44 -23.47
C LEU A 329 -20.30 6.75 -24.24
N ALA A 330 -21.48 7.36 -24.13
CA ALA A 330 -21.72 8.66 -24.76
C ALA A 330 -20.85 9.77 -24.14
N ALA A 331 -20.59 9.71 -22.83
CA ALA A 331 -19.74 10.67 -22.13
C ALA A 331 -18.25 10.55 -22.53
N GLU A 332 -17.79 9.35 -22.85
CA GLU A 332 -16.44 9.11 -23.37
C GLU A 332 -16.20 9.81 -24.72
N ASP A 333 -17.22 9.83 -25.58
CA ASP A 333 -17.17 10.47 -26.90
C ASP A 333 -17.30 12.01 -26.85
N ASP A 334 -17.66 12.58 -25.70
CA ASP A 334 -17.87 14.02 -25.54
C ASP A 334 -16.54 14.80 -25.37
N GLU A 335 -16.57 16.12 -25.56
CA GLU A 335 -15.39 17.01 -25.51
C GLU A 335 -14.89 17.30 -24.09
N TYR A 336 -15.65 16.91 -23.05
CA TYR A 336 -15.29 17.16 -21.65
C TYR A 336 -14.11 16.31 -21.17
N ASP A 337 -13.29 16.91 -20.31
CA ASP A 337 -12.12 16.29 -19.69
C ASP A 337 -12.50 15.42 -18.48
N VAL A 338 -13.56 15.80 -17.76
CA VAL A 338 -14.00 15.17 -16.51
C VAL A 338 -15.49 14.88 -16.56
N ILE A 339 -15.87 13.66 -16.19
CA ILE A 339 -17.28 13.23 -16.19
C ILE A 339 -17.90 13.45 -14.81
N THR A 340 -18.96 14.24 -14.78
CA THR A 340 -19.73 14.54 -13.56
C THR A 340 -20.81 13.47 -13.35
N ILE A 341 -20.77 12.79 -12.20
CA ILE A 341 -21.76 11.78 -11.80
C ILE A 341 -22.59 12.34 -10.64
N GLN A 342 -23.91 12.38 -10.82
CA GLN A 342 -24.86 12.76 -9.78
C GLN A 342 -25.10 11.58 -8.84
N ILE A 343 -24.85 11.78 -7.55
CA ILE A 343 -25.03 10.78 -6.49
C ILE A 343 -26.08 11.31 -5.51
N ASP A 344 -27.33 10.89 -5.65
CA ASP A 344 -28.43 11.31 -4.76
C ASP A 344 -28.61 10.37 -3.57
N THR A 345 -28.30 9.08 -3.77
CA THR A 345 -28.51 8.01 -2.79
C THR A 345 -27.30 7.08 -2.69
N MET A 346 -27.24 6.28 -1.64
CA MET A 346 -26.23 5.21 -1.55
C MET A 346 -26.39 4.18 -2.68
N GLU A 347 -27.61 3.95 -3.17
CA GLU A 347 -27.85 3.04 -4.31
C GLU A 347 -27.20 3.56 -5.59
N ASP A 348 -27.19 4.88 -5.80
CA ASP A 348 -26.49 5.50 -6.93
C ASP A 348 -24.99 5.27 -6.87
N ALA A 349 -24.39 5.38 -5.68
CA ALA A 349 -22.99 5.06 -5.45
C ALA A 349 -22.66 3.60 -5.82
N TRP A 350 -23.54 2.66 -5.47
CA TRP A 350 -23.40 1.25 -5.87
C TRP A 350 -23.52 1.06 -7.38
N ASN A 351 -24.58 1.60 -7.97
CA ASN A 351 -24.83 1.53 -9.40
C ASN A 351 -23.64 2.09 -10.19
N PHE A 352 -23.10 3.23 -9.78
CA PHE A 352 -21.92 3.79 -10.42
C PHE A 352 -20.70 2.88 -10.26
N ALA A 353 -20.42 2.35 -9.07
CA ALA A 353 -19.26 1.50 -8.83
C ALA A 353 -19.26 0.24 -9.72
N GLU A 354 -20.42 -0.36 -9.96
CA GLU A 354 -20.58 -1.51 -10.86
C GLU A 354 -20.26 -1.15 -12.33
N ASN A 355 -20.56 0.08 -12.75
CA ASN A 355 -20.39 0.56 -14.13
C ASN A 355 -19.10 1.36 -14.35
N ALA A 356 -18.36 1.72 -13.30
CA ALA A 356 -17.21 2.64 -13.36
C ALA A 356 -16.07 2.16 -14.26
N HIS A 357 -15.94 0.85 -14.47
CA HIS A 357 -14.95 0.24 -15.36
C HIS A 357 -15.15 0.59 -16.85
N MET A 358 -16.29 1.19 -17.22
CA MET A 358 -16.57 1.64 -18.58
C MET A 358 -16.02 3.04 -18.89
N LEU A 359 -15.61 3.79 -17.85
CA LEU A 359 -15.05 5.13 -18.00
C LEU A 359 -13.52 5.09 -18.10
N HIS A 360 -13.00 5.80 -19.08
CA HIS A 360 -11.57 6.08 -19.27
C HIS A 360 -11.24 7.55 -19.05
N LYS A 361 -12.16 8.31 -18.43
CA LYS A 361 -11.99 9.70 -18.01
C LYS A 361 -12.04 9.86 -16.48
N PRO A 362 -11.39 10.92 -15.92
CA PRO A 362 -11.55 11.28 -14.52
C PRO A 362 -13.01 11.54 -14.15
N VAL A 363 -13.35 11.23 -12.89
CA VAL A 363 -14.72 11.31 -12.36
C VAL A 363 -14.83 12.42 -11.32
N SER A 364 -15.93 13.17 -11.37
CA SER A 364 -16.35 14.15 -10.38
C SER A 364 -17.69 13.76 -9.78
N PHE A 365 -17.79 13.66 -8.45
CA PHE A 365 -19.04 13.36 -7.77
C PHE A 365 -19.76 14.63 -7.31
N LEU A 366 -21.00 14.79 -7.78
CA LEU A 366 -21.92 15.85 -7.35
C LEU A 366 -23.00 15.24 -6.45
N SER A 367 -23.15 15.73 -5.23
CA SER A 367 -24.10 15.15 -4.27
C SER A 367 -24.61 16.16 -3.25
N ASP A 368 -25.89 16.07 -2.93
CA ASP A 368 -26.52 16.83 -1.84
C ASP A 368 -26.60 16.02 -0.54
N SER A 369 -26.04 14.80 -0.51
CA SER A 369 -26.08 13.87 0.62
C SER A 369 -24.67 13.45 1.02
N ALA A 370 -24.24 13.85 2.21
CA ALA A 370 -22.94 13.46 2.76
C ALA A 370 -22.78 11.93 2.79
N GLU A 371 -23.82 11.20 3.18
CA GLU A 371 -23.81 9.74 3.27
C GLU A 371 -23.64 9.08 1.89
N ALA A 372 -24.30 9.61 0.85
CA ALA A 372 -24.20 9.09 -0.49
C ALA A 372 -22.84 9.41 -1.13
N LEU A 373 -22.33 10.63 -0.90
CA LEU A 373 -21.00 11.07 -1.33
C LEU A 373 -19.89 10.22 -0.70
N GLU A 374 -19.95 9.98 0.62
CA GLU A 374 -18.99 9.11 1.31
C GLU A 374 -19.02 7.70 0.71
N MET A 375 -20.21 7.16 0.42
CA MET A 375 -20.34 5.84 -0.18
C MET A 375 -19.75 5.79 -1.60
N ALA A 376 -19.96 6.81 -2.42
CA ALA A 376 -19.39 6.88 -3.77
C ALA A 376 -17.86 6.90 -3.75
N LEU A 377 -17.28 7.73 -2.88
CA LEU A 377 -15.82 7.82 -2.71
C LEU A 377 -15.21 6.53 -2.13
N LEU A 378 -15.92 5.89 -1.21
CA LEU A 378 -15.52 4.61 -0.63
C LEU A 378 -15.50 3.50 -1.69
N MET A 379 -16.51 3.43 -2.55
CA MET A 379 -16.64 2.37 -3.55
C MET A 379 -15.78 2.61 -4.79
N TYR A 380 -15.52 3.86 -5.16
CA TYR A 380 -14.73 4.18 -6.36
C TYR A 380 -13.28 3.74 -6.21
N ASN A 381 -12.84 2.80 -7.06
CA ASN A 381 -11.49 2.23 -7.05
C ASN A 381 -10.46 3.15 -7.73
N GLY A 382 -10.44 4.42 -7.34
CA GLY A 382 -9.64 5.47 -7.95
C GLY A 382 -9.55 6.71 -7.07
N ARG A 383 -9.08 7.81 -7.67
CA ARG A 383 -9.09 9.15 -7.08
C ARG A 383 -10.08 10.02 -7.84
N ALA A 384 -11.12 10.48 -7.17
CA ALA A 384 -12.19 11.28 -7.76
C ALA A 384 -12.12 12.75 -7.33
N PHE A 385 -12.77 13.62 -8.10
CA PHE A 385 -13.16 14.94 -7.64
C PHE A 385 -14.44 14.85 -6.79
N VAL A 386 -14.56 15.78 -5.85
CA VAL A 386 -15.81 16.14 -5.21
C VAL A 386 -16.19 17.51 -5.76
N ASP A 387 -17.34 17.58 -6.41
CA ASP A 387 -17.81 18.78 -7.07
C ASP A 387 -18.24 19.84 -6.03
N ALA A 388 -17.63 21.02 -6.09
CA ALA A 388 -17.92 22.13 -5.18
C ALA A 388 -19.33 22.71 -5.36
N ARG A 389 -20.05 22.35 -6.44
CA ARG A 389 -21.48 22.68 -6.64
C ARG A 389 -22.41 21.83 -5.77
N SER A 390 -21.91 20.78 -5.12
CA SER A 390 -22.64 19.96 -4.15
C SER A 390 -23.29 20.81 -3.06
N ASN A 391 -24.54 20.56 -2.72
CA ASN A 391 -25.27 21.34 -1.72
C ASN A 391 -24.95 20.89 -0.28
N LEU A 392 -23.66 20.87 0.06
CA LEU A 392 -23.12 20.59 1.39
C LEU A 392 -22.22 21.75 1.83
N GLU A 393 -21.98 21.89 3.14
CA GLU A 393 -21.08 22.92 3.63
C GLU A 393 -19.64 22.66 3.16
N GLU A 394 -18.88 23.71 2.82
CA GLU A 394 -17.53 23.58 2.25
C GLU A 394 -16.58 22.78 3.18
N GLU A 395 -16.68 22.99 4.49
CA GLU A 395 -15.90 22.24 5.49
C GLU A 395 -16.23 20.75 5.51
N GLU A 396 -17.49 20.39 5.24
CA GLU A 396 -17.97 19.01 5.17
C GLU A 396 -17.43 18.32 3.90
N LEU A 397 -17.52 18.98 2.73
CA LEU A 397 -16.95 18.49 1.47
C LEU A 397 -15.44 18.22 1.60
N ILE A 398 -14.69 19.18 2.17
CA ILE A 398 -13.25 19.03 2.38
C ILE A 398 -12.93 17.86 3.33
N THR A 399 -13.74 17.69 4.38
CA THR A 399 -13.54 16.62 5.36
C THR A 399 -13.77 15.25 4.73
N ILE A 400 -14.89 15.09 4.01
CA ILE A 400 -15.24 13.87 3.28
C ILE A 400 -14.17 13.56 2.22
N ALA A 401 -13.84 14.52 1.36
CA ALA A 401 -12.86 14.34 0.30
C ALA A 401 -11.49 13.90 0.85
N LYS A 402 -11.02 14.53 1.93
CA LYS A 402 -9.76 14.18 2.59
C LYS A 402 -9.78 12.78 3.24
N GLY A 403 -10.95 12.33 3.70
CA GLY A 403 -11.14 10.99 4.25
C GLY A 403 -10.78 9.89 3.24
N TYR A 404 -11.18 10.11 1.98
CA TYR A 404 -11.09 9.14 0.89
C TYR A 404 -10.11 9.53 -0.23
N GLY A 405 -9.23 10.50 0.02
CA GLY A 405 -8.17 10.90 -0.93
C GLY A 405 -8.65 11.67 -2.17
N ALA A 406 -9.88 12.16 -2.16
CA ALA A 406 -10.46 12.95 -3.24
C ALA A 406 -10.04 14.43 -3.17
N VAL A 407 -10.35 15.17 -4.24
CA VAL A 407 -10.02 16.59 -4.39
C VAL A 407 -11.31 17.38 -4.58
N VAL A 408 -11.53 18.43 -3.78
CA VAL A 408 -12.67 19.34 -4.00
C VAL A 408 -12.34 20.32 -5.13
N ARG A 409 -13.22 20.41 -6.13
CA ARG A 409 -13.06 21.31 -7.29
C ARG A 409 -14.34 21.97 -7.73
#